data_AF-A0AAJ6B964-F1
#
_entry.id   AF-A0AAJ6B964-F1
#
_cell.length_a   1.000
_cell.length_b   1.000
_cell.length_c   1.000
_cell.angle_alpha   90.00
_cell.angle_beta   90.00
_cell.angle_gamma   90.00
#
_symmetry.space_group_name_H-M   'P 1'
#
loop_
_entity.id
_entity.type
_entity.pdbx_description
1 polymer ?
#
loop_
_entity_poly.entity_id
_entity_poly.type
_entity_poly.pdbx_seq_one_letter_code
_entity_poly.pdbx_strand_id
1 'polypeptide(L)'
;MSKIIEQDKKQYYNQLKCAQRSLDITDWVNYFAQMIFERQFKAIQRMLENGITGFEGGMTAKKYIAITKTSKATATRDLQDLHELGVFEQNGAGRSVRYELVL
;
A
#
# COMPACT_ATOMS: atom_id res chain seq x y z
N MET A 1 27.19 -8.31 38.88
CA MET A 1 25.99 -9.06 38.42
C MET A 1 25.74 -10.22 39.38
N SER A 2 24.49 -10.63 39.58
CA SER A 2 24.11 -11.66 40.58
C SER A 2 24.69 -13.04 40.23
N LYS A 3 25.38 -13.69 41.17
CA LYS A 3 25.99 -15.05 41.04
C LYS A 3 25.00 -16.13 40.59
N ILE A 4 23.71 -15.92 40.83
CA ILE A 4 22.62 -16.87 40.54
C ILE A 4 22.35 -16.95 39.03
N ILE A 5 22.42 -15.82 38.31
CA ILE A 5 22.23 -15.79 36.85
C ILE A 5 23.48 -16.37 36.15
N GLU A 6 24.63 -16.34 36.83
CA GLU A 6 25.89 -16.83 36.29
C GLU A 6 26.00 -18.35 36.19
N GLN A 7 25.44 -19.08 37.15
CA GLN A 7 25.42 -20.55 37.14
C GLN A 7 24.55 -21.13 36.02
N ASP A 8 23.57 -20.37 35.52
CA ASP A 8 22.63 -20.85 34.50
C ASP A 8 22.39 -19.84 33.37
N LYS A 9 23.46 -19.14 32.97
CA LYS A 9 23.46 -18.17 31.85
C LYS A 9 22.80 -18.75 30.60
N LYS A 10 23.07 -20.02 30.30
CA LYS A 10 22.56 -20.69 29.09
C LYS A 10 21.04 -20.79 29.10
N GLN A 11 20.44 -21.19 30.23
CA GLN A 11 18.98 -21.26 30.35
C GLN A 11 18.35 -19.87 30.36
N TYR A 12 18.94 -18.91 31.07
CA TYR A 12 18.48 -17.51 31.05
C TYR A 12 18.45 -16.92 29.63
N TYR A 13 19.55 -17.03 28.88
CA TYR A 13 19.62 -16.54 27.49
C TYR A 13 18.75 -17.36 26.53
N ASN A 14 18.54 -18.66 26.78
CA ASN A 14 17.60 -19.46 26.00
C ASN A 14 16.15 -19.01 26.24
N GLN A 15 15.73 -18.74 27.48
CA GLN A 15 14.41 -18.21 27.78
C GLN A 15 14.21 -16.82 27.16
N LEU A 16 15.25 -15.96 27.18
CA LEU A 16 15.22 -14.65 26.53
C LEU A 16 15.09 -14.77 24.99
N LYS A 17 15.82 -15.71 24.37
CA LYS A 17 15.73 -15.99 22.93
C LYS A 17 14.40 -16.62 22.53
N CYS A 18 13.83 -17.49 23.37
CA CYS A 18 12.50 -18.07 23.16
C CYS A 18 11.39 -17.01 23.28
N ALA A 19 11.56 -16.01 24.17
CA ALA A 19 10.70 -14.85 24.26
C ALA A 19 10.90 -13.89 23.08
N GLN A 20 12.12 -13.81 22.52
CA GLN A 20 12.45 -13.12 21.28
C GLN A 20 12.02 -13.94 20.05
N ARG A 21 10.73 -14.29 19.98
CA ARG A 21 10.10 -14.69 18.71
C ARG A 21 10.29 -13.52 17.75
N SER A 22 10.94 -13.77 16.62
CA SER A 22 11.42 -12.75 15.69
C SER A 22 10.36 -11.68 15.42
N LEU A 23 10.73 -10.41 15.63
CA LEU A 23 9.99 -9.22 15.15
C LEU A 23 10.06 -9.07 13.62
N ASP A 24 10.14 -10.21 12.92
CA ASP A 24 10.25 -10.24 11.48
C ASP A 24 8.87 -10.06 10.86
N ILE A 25 8.65 -8.88 10.28
CA ILE A 25 7.41 -8.49 9.61
C ILE A 25 7.53 -8.58 8.09
N THR A 26 8.64 -9.10 7.56
CA THR A 26 8.99 -9.06 6.13
C THR A 26 7.89 -9.66 5.26
N ASP A 27 7.39 -10.84 5.62
CA ASP A 27 6.33 -11.51 4.86
C ASP A 27 5.03 -10.70 4.82
N TRP A 28 4.68 -10.07 5.94
CA TRP A 28 3.50 -9.22 6.01
C TRP A 28 3.66 -7.94 5.19
N VAL A 29 4.84 -7.32 5.24
CA VAL A 29 5.16 -6.13 4.42
C VAL A 29 5.10 -6.48 2.92
N ASN A 30 5.67 -7.62 2.52
CA ASN A 30 5.64 -8.08 1.13
C ASN A 30 4.21 -8.35 0.65
N TYR A 31 3.42 -9.08 1.44
CA TYR A 31 2.01 -9.32 1.16
C TYR A 31 1.23 -8.01 1.00
N PHE A 32 1.42 -7.07 1.94
CA PHE A 32 0.72 -5.80 1.92
C PHE A 32 1.13 -4.95 0.72
N ALA A 33 2.42 -4.88 0.41
CA ALA A 33 2.95 -4.17 -0.77
C ALA A 33 2.38 -4.74 -2.07
N GLN A 34 2.32 -6.07 -2.20
CA GLN A 34 1.70 -6.73 -3.36
C GLN A 34 0.23 -6.35 -3.51
N MET A 35 -0.53 -6.32 -2.40
CA MET A 35 -1.92 -5.88 -2.41
C MET A 35 -2.07 -4.40 -2.84
N ILE A 36 -1.10 -3.52 -2.55
CA ILE A 36 -1.07 -2.13 -3.07
C ILE A 36 -0.83 -2.12 -4.57
N PHE A 37 0.19 -2.85 -5.00
CA PHE A 37 0.57 -2.89 -6.39
C PHE A 37 -0.57 -3.42 -7.27
N GLU A 38 -1.22 -4.52 -6.87
CA GLU A 38 -2.30 -5.14 -7.64
C GLU A 38 -3.49 -4.19 -7.88
N ARG A 39 -3.92 -3.43 -6.86
CA ARG A 39 -5.06 -2.52 -7.01
C ARG A 39 -4.73 -1.28 -7.83
N GLN A 40 -3.54 -0.71 -7.66
CA GLN A 40 -3.08 0.43 -8.45
C GLN A 40 -2.89 0.02 -9.92
N PHE A 41 -2.24 -1.12 -10.15
CA PHE A 41 -2.06 -1.69 -11.48
C PHE A 41 -3.38 -1.93 -12.19
N LYS A 42 -4.37 -2.52 -11.50
CA LYS A 42 -5.71 -2.74 -12.05
C LYS A 42 -6.41 -1.45 -12.46
N ALA A 43 -6.26 -0.37 -11.69
CA ALA A 43 -6.83 0.93 -12.04
C ALA A 43 -6.18 1.53 -13.29
N ILE A 44 -4.84 1.47 -13.38
CA ILE A 44 -4.07 1.93 -14.54
C ILE A 44 -4.43 1.12 -15.78
N GLN A 45 -4.44 -0.21 -15.68
CA GLN A 45 -4.82 -1.09 -16.78
C GLN A 45 -6.23 -0.75 -17.30
N ARG A 46 -7.18 -0.52 -16.39
CA ARG A 46 -8.55 -0.15 -16.76
C ARG A 46 -8.64 1.21 -17.46
N MET A 47 -7.75 2.15 -17.15
CA MET A 47 -7.66 3.42 -17.89
C MET A 47 -7.10 3.21 -19.29
N LEU A 48 -6.08 2.35 -19.42
CA LEU A 48 -5.44 2.03 -20.70
C LEU A 48 -6.34 1.21 -21.65
N GLU A 49 -7.25 0.39 -21.12
CA GLU A 49 -8.18 -0.43 -21.93
C GLU A 49 -9.05 0.41 -22.89
N ASN A 50 -9.35 1.67 -22.55
CA ASN A 50 -10.12 2.57 -23.42
C ASN A 50 -9.21 3.48 -24.27
N GLY A 51 -7.89 3.30 -24.24
CA GLY A 51 -6.92 4.24 -24.81
C GLY A 51 -6.71 5.48 -23.94
N ILE A 52 -5.61 6.21 -24.19
CA ILE A 52 -5.10 7.33 -23.38
C ILE A 52 -6.19 8.37 -23.05
N THR A 53 -7.07 8.65 -24.01
CA THR A 53 -8.15 9.63 -23.88
C THR A 53 -9.53 9.02 -23.64
N GLY A 54 -9.69 7.71 -23.78
CA GLY A 54 -11.01 7.07 -23.74
C GLY A 54 -11.56 6.82 -22.34
N PHE A 55 -10.80 7.14 -21.28
CA PHE A 55 -11.33 7.14 -19.92
C PHE A 55 -11.99 8.50 -19.59
N GLU A 56 -13.12 8.78 -20.25
CA GLU A 56 -13.81 10.08 -20.17
C GLU A 56 -14.08 10.55 -18.74
N GLY A 57 -13.76 11.81 -18.48
CA GLY A 57 -13.91 12.44 -17.17
C GLY A 57 -12.88 11.97 -16.12
N GLY A 58 -11.84 11.24 -16.53
CA GLY A 58 -10.70 10.85 -15.70
C GLY A 58 -11.06 9.84 -14.60
N MET A 59 -10.05 9.43 -13.86
CA MET A 59 -10.17 8.59 -12.68
C MET A 59 -10.64 9.42 -11.48
N THR A 60 -11.73 9.00 -10.85
CA THR A 60 -12.21 9.61 -9.60
C THR A 60 -12.14 8.58 -8.49
N ALA A 61 -12.16 9.02 -7.22
CA ALA A 61 -12.23 8.10 -6.09
C ALA A 61 -13.41 7.11 -6.22
N LYS A 62 -14.57 7.56 -6.72
CA LYS A 62 -15.73 6.70 -6.96
C LYS A 62 -15.45 5.61 -8.01
N LYS A 63 -14.83 5.98 -9.14
CA LYS A 63 -14.46 5.02 -10.19
C LYS A 63 -13.40 4.04 -9.69
N TYR A 64 -12.39 4.52 -8.97
CA TYR A 64 -11.33 3.70 -8.39
C TYR A 64 -11.91 2.63 -7.44
N ILE A 65 -12.75 3.05 -6.48
CA ILE A 65 -13.46 2.13 -5.57
C ILE A 65 -14.27 1.08 -6.34
N ALA A 66 -14.95 1.46 -7.43
CA ALA A 66 -15.73 0.52 -8.21
C ALA A 66 -14.85 -0.58 -8.86
N ILE A 67 -13.60 -0.25 -9.22
CA ILE A 67 -12.63 -1.14 -9.87
C ILE A 67 -11.91 -2.03 -8.84
N THR A 68 -11.44 -1.44 -7.75
CA THR A 68 -10.55 -2.09 -6.77
C THR A 68 -11.29 -2.64 -5.55
N LYS A 69 -12.54 -2.24 -5.33
CA LYS A 69 -13.38 -2.58 -4.17
C LYS A 69 -12.80 -2.14 -2.83
N THR A 70 -11.92 -1.13 -2.82
CA THR A 70 -11.34 -0.59 -1.59
C THR A 70 -12.25 0.44 -0.91
N SER A 71 -11.94 0.77 0.36
CA SER A 71 -12.59 1.88 1.05
C SER A 71 -12.32 3.22 0.36
N LYS A 72 -13.15 4.23 0.65
CA LYS A 72 -12.94 5.60 0.15
C LYS A 72 -11.60 6.18 0.62
N ALA A 73 -11.24 5.98 1.88
CA ALA A 73 -9.98 6.50 2.45
C ALA A 73 -8.75 5.83 1.81
N THR A 74 -8.83 4.53 1.51
CA THR A 74 -7.78 3.80 0.78
C THR A 74 -7.67 4.31 -0.64
N ALA A 75 -8.80 4.45 -1.35
CA ALA A 75 -8.81 4.94 -2.72
C ALA A 75 -8.24 6.37 -2.85
N THR A 76 -8.60 7.28 -1.92
CA THR A 76 -8.05 8.64 -1.95
C THR A 76 -6.55 8.66 -1.70
N ARG A 77 -6.04 7.77 -0.83
CA ARG A 77 -4.60 7.65 -0.57
C ARG A 77 -3.88 7.09 -1.79
N ASP A 78 -4.33 5.97 -2.34
CA ASP A 78 -3.68 5.38 -3.52
C ASP A 78 -3.64 6.35 -4.71
N LEU A 79 -4.71 7.12 -4.94
CA LEU A 79 -4.75 8.12 -6.03
C LEU A 79 -3.76 9.26 -5.81
N GLN A 80 -3.61 9.70 -4.56
CA GLN A 80 -2.62 10.70 -4.17
C GLN A 80 -1.20 10.15 -4.34
N ASP A 81 -0.95 8.92 -3.88
CA ASP A 81 0.35 8.25 -4.05
C ASP A 81 0.73 8.14 -5.53
N LEU A 82 -0.22 7.75 -6.39
CA LEU A 82 -0.01 7.68 -7.85
C LEU A 82 0.25 9.05 -8.48
N HIS A 83 -0.35 10.11 -7.93
CA HIS A 83 -0.06 11.47 -8.35
C HIS A 83 1.34 11.93 -7.92
N GLU A 84 1.73 11.66 -6.69
CA GLU A 84 3.06 11.97 -6.15
C GLU A 84 4.17 11.19 -6.88
N LEU A 85 3.86 9.97 -7.32
CA LEU A 85 4.74 9.16 -8.17
C LEU A 85 4.81 9.64 -9.63
N GLY A 86 4.04 10.65 -10.02
CA GLY A 86 4.00 11.19 -11.38
C GLY A 86 3.29 10.30 -12.39
N VAL A 87 2.60 9.25 -11.94
CA VAL A 87 1.79 8.38 -12.81
C VAL A 87 0.48 9.07 -13.18
N PHE A 88 -0.10 9.80 -12.23
CA PHE A 88 -1.34 10.56 -12.42
C PHE A 88 -1.13 12.07 -12.31
N GLU A 89 -1.85 12.83 -13.14
CA GLU A 89 -1.97 14.27 -12.99
C GLU A 89 -3.34 14.61 -12.39
N GLN A 90 -3.34 15.37 -11.29
CA GLN A 90 -4.56 15.79 -10.63
C GLN A 90 -5.17 17.00 -11.35
N ASN A 91 -6.41 16.84 -11.82
CA ASN A 91 -7.22 17.89 -12.40
C ASN A 91 -8.40 18.25 -11.47
N GLY A 92 -8.50 19.53 -11.13
CA GLY A 92 -9.54 20.06 -10.25
C GLY A 92 -9.25 19.90 -8.76
N ALA A 93 -10.19 20.35 -7.93
CA ALA A 93 -10.05 20.39 -6.48
C ALA A 93 -11.35 19.99 -5.75
N GLY A 94 -11.21 19.57 -4.48
CA GLY A 94 -12.33 19.20 -3.61
C GLY A 94 -13.19 18.06 -4.16
N ARG A 95 -14.48 18.33 -4.41
CA ARG A 95 -15.44 17.31 -4.87
C ARG A 95 -15.33 17.00 -6.37
N SER A 96 -14.62 17.85 -7.11
CA SER A 96 -14.46 17.74 -8.57
C SER A 96 -13.09 17.21 -8.97
N VAL A 97 -12.33 16.63 -8.03
CA VAL A 97 -11.02 16.02 -8.30
C VAL A 97 -11.19 14.82 -9.22
N ARG A 98 -10.42 14.83 -10.31
CA ARG A 98 -10.19 13.70 -11.20
C ARG A 98 -8.70 13.58 -11.51
N TYR A 99 -8.27 12.40 -11.89
CA TYR A 99 -6.89 12.09 -12.23
C TYR A 99 -6.82 11.59 -13.67
N GLU A 100 -5.81 12.03 -14.40
CA GLU A 100 -5.52 11.62 -15.77
C GLU A 100 -4.17 10.90 -15.81
N LEU A 101 -4.02 9.94 -16.74
CA LEU A 101 -2.79 9.18 -16.88
C LEU A 101 -1.71 10.08 -17.50
N VAL A 102 -0.55 10.17 -16.86
CA VAL A 102 0.64 10.81 -17.45
C VAL A 102 1.36 9.77 -18.31
N LEU A 103 1.60 10.09 -19.58
CA LEU A 103 2.31 9.25 -20.55
C LEU A 103 3.36 10.05 -21.32
#